data_AF-X0YQQ0-F1
#
_entry.id   AF-X0YQQ0-F1
#
_cell.length_a   1.000
_cell.length_b   1.000
_cell.length_c   1.000
_cell.angle_alpha   90.00
_cell.angle_beta   90.00
_cell.angle_gamma   90.00
#
_symmetry.space_group_name_H-M   'P 1'
#
loop_
_entity.id
_entity.type
_entity.pdbx_description
1 polymer ?
#
loop_
_entity_poly.entity_id
_entity_poly.type
_entity_poly.pdbx_seq_one_letter_code
_entity_poly.pdbx_strand_id
1 'polypeptide(L)'
;MNANQIQSEFISLLLQNGEKQDFCCHYWSRGTRRMSRNIIELSRSINCLIYFKVIYKKSYNSYKWGVTANRIDELKRSDMKWVLVLLYESASTGYFITAEDVNRYLSLSIWPLGRDGDYKVATGSYLQFNKKPFQSFSEFLNSLVNSCK
;
A
#
# COMPACT_ATOMS: atom_id res chain seq x y z
N MET A 1 0.88 -14.34 11.98
CA MET A 1 2.19 -14.12 11.33
C MET A 1 2.79 -12.81 11.84
N ASN A 2 4.11 -12.71 11.89
CA ASN A 2 4.77 -11.44 12.18
C ASN A 2 4.83 -10.53 10.93
N ALA A 3 5.20 -9.26 11.10
CA ALA A 3 5.18 -8.29 10.02
C ALA A 3 6.11 -8.65 8.84
N ASN A 4 7.28 -9.22 9.12
CA ASN A 4 8.23 -9.66 8.09
C ASN A 4 7.67 -10.84 7.28
N GLN A 5 6.98 -11.78 7.93
CA GLN A 5 6.31 -12.90 7.25
C GLN A 5 5.22 -12.40 6.31
N ILE A 6 4.35 -11.49 6.78
CA ILE A 6 3.30 -10.87 5.96
C ILE A 6 3.89 -10.17 4.74
N GLN A 7 4.95 -9.38 4.94
CA GLN A 7 5.62 -8.68 3.85
C GLN A 7 6.21 -9.64 2.81
N SER A 8 6.97 -10.65 3.25
CA SER A 8 7.59 -11.62 2.33
C SER A 8 6.55 -12.41 1.55
N GLU A 9 5.47 -12.82 2.22
CA GLU A 9 4.37 -13.54 1.57
C GLU A 9 3.61 -12.65 0.58
N PHE A 10 3.33 -11.40 0.91
CA PHE A 10 2.67 -10.44 0.00
C PHE A 10 3.46 -10.25 -1.30
N ILE A 11 4.79 -10.10 -1.19
CA ILE A 11 5.67 -9.96 -2.35
C ILE A 11 5.71 -11.27 -3.15
N SER A 12 5.77 -12.43 -2.49
CA SER A 12 5.72 -13.74 -3.14
C SER A 12 4.44 -13.93 -3.94
N LEU A 13 3.28 -13.59 -3.35
CA LEU A 13 1.98 -13.67 -4.01
C LEU A 13 1.89 -12.70 -5.21
N LEU A 14 2.43 -11.48 -5.08
CA LEU A 14 2.53 -10.53 -6.19
C LEU A 14 3.34 -11.10 -7.35
N LEU A 15 4.51 -11.68 -7.08
CA LEU A 15 5.37 -12.28 -8.10
C LEU A 15 4.69 -13.45 -8.82
N GLN A 16 4.09 -14.38 -8.06
CA GLN A 16 3.41 -15.56 -8.61
C GLN A 16 2.20 -15.20 -9.49
N ASN A 17 1.49 -14.13 -9.16
CA ASN A 17 0.32 -13.70 -9.94
C ASN A 17 0.70 -12.77 -11.10
N GLY A 18 1.82 -12.04 -11.01
CA GLY A 18 2.32 -11.22 -12.10
C GLY A 18 2.58 -12.01 -13.38
N GLU A 19 3.18 -13.20 -13.26
CA GLU A 19 3.39 -14.10 -14.40
C GLU A 19 2.08 -14.50 -15.10
N LYS A 20 1.01 -14.72 -14.33
CA LYS A 20 -0.31 -15.12 -14.84
C LYS A 20 -1.08 -13.96 -15.47
N GLN A 21 -0.82 -12.73 -15.04
CA GLN A 21 -1.55 -11.52 -15.45
C GLN A 21 -0.71 -10.56 -16.31
N ASP A 22 0.43 -11.04 -16.81
CA ASP A 22 1.36 -10.31 -17.68
C ASP A 22 1.91 -8.99 -17.08
N PHE A 23 2.23 -8.99 -15.78
CA PHE A 23 2.99 -7.88 -15.18
C PHE A 23 4.22 -8.39 -14.42
N CYS A 24 5.26 -7.57 -14.41
CA CYS A 24 6.48 -7.86 -13.63
C CYS A 24 6.53 -7.02 -12.37
N CYS A 25 7.07 -7.59 -11.29
CA CYS A 25 7.24 -6.92 -10.00
C CYS A 25 8.72 -6.73 -9.70
N HIS A 26 9.14 -5.49 -9.44
CA HIS A 26 10.50 -5.18 -9.01
C HIS A 26 10.47 -4.27 -7.79
N TYR A 27 11.48 -4.36 -6.93
CA TYR A 27 11.63 -3.31 -5.91
C TYR A 27 11.93 -1.99 -6.60
N TRP A 28 11.22 -0.93 -6.18
CA TRP A 28 11.42 0.38 -6.77
C TRP A 28 12.80 0.92 -6.43
N SER A 29 13.63 1.10 -7.46
CA SER A 29 15.04 1.50 -7.35
C SER A 29 15.29 2.97 -7.64
N ARG A 30 14.30 3.69 -8.19
CA ARG A 30 14.41 5.11 -8.59
C ARG A 30 14.12 6.10 -7.46
N GLY A 31 13.80 5.61 -6.26
CA GLY A 31 13.60 6.44 -5.06
C GLY A 31 14.91 7.01 -4.51
N THR A 32 14.84 8.16 -3.82
CA THR A 32 16.01 8.92 -3.33
C THR A 32 16.70 8.33 -2.10
N ARG A 33 16.18 7.23 -1.52
CA ARG A 33 16.78 6.55 -0.35
C ARG A 33 16.96 5.06 -0.63
N ARG A 34 17.88 4.43 0.10
CA ARG A 34 18.13 2.96 0.17
C ARG A 34 16.88 2.18 -0.25
N MET A 35 17.02 1.33 -1.27
CA MET A 35 15.98 0.46 -1.85
C MET A 35 14.78 0.30 -0.91
N SER A 36 13.69 1.01 -1.19
CA SER A 36 12.53 1.00 -0.31
C SER A 36 11.89 -0.37 -0.38
N ARG A 37 12.14 -1.21 0.63
CA ARG A 37 11.60 -2.58 0.73
C ARG A 37 10.06 -2.63 0.77
N ASN A 38 9.40 -1.48 0.81
CA ASN A 38 7.97 -1.32 0.89
C ASN A 38 7.35 -0.67 -0.35
N ILE A 39 8.11 -0.43 -1.42
CA ILE A 39 7.57 0.02 -2.71
C ILE A 39 7.96 -0.97 -3.80
N ILE A 40 6.95 -1.50 -4.47
CA ILE A 40 7.08 -2.41 -5.62
C ILE A 40 6.66 -1.65 -6.88
N GLU A 41 7.51 -1.66 -7.88
CA GLU A 41 7.22 -1.22 -9.23
C GLU A 41 6.62 -2.37 -10.03
N LEU A 42 5.45 -2.12 -10.61
CA LEU A 42 4.81 -2.98 -11.59
C LEU A 42 5.05 -2.42 -12.99
N SER A 43 5.36 -3.32 -13.92
CA SER A 43 5.58 -3.00 -15.33
C SER A 43 4.87 -3.99 -16.25
N ARG A 44 4.86 -3.69 -17.56
CA ARG A 44 4.14 -4.39 -18.65
C ARG A 44 2.64 -4.07 -18.66
N SER A 45 1.77 -5.06 -18.47
CA SER A 45 0.31 -4.88 -18.57
C SER A 45 -0.26 -3.94 -17.50
N ILE A 46 0.50 -3.69 -16.43
CA ILE A 46 0.20 -2.74 -15.37
C ILE A 46 1.44 -1.87 -15.15
N ASN A 47 1.32 -0.55 -15.33
CA ASN A 47 2.39 0.41 -15.08
C ASN A 47 2.07 1.23 -13.82
N CYS A 48 2.48 0.74 -12.65
CA CYS A 48 2.00 1.26 -11.36
C CYS A 48 3.01 1.03 -10.22
N LEU A 49 3.04 1.91 -9.23
CA LEU A 49 3.78 1.68 -7.98
C LEU A 49 2.83 1.23 -6.86
N ILE A 50 3.20 0.16 -6.16
CA ILE A 50 2.54 -0.27 -4.93
C ILE A 50 3.39 0.15 -3.75
N TYR A 51 2.92 1.10 -2.97
CA TYR A 51 3.45 1.36 -1.63
C TYR A 51 2.65 0.54 -0.61
N PHE A 52 3.30 -0.34 0.15
CA PHE A 52 2.59 -1.15 1.14
C PHE A 52 3.12 -0.91 2.55
N LYS A 53 2.23 -1.02 3.54
CA LYS A 53 2.57 -1.00 4.96
C LYS A 53 1.94 -2.20 5.64
N VAL A 54 2.73 -2.93 6.40
CA VAL A 54 2.22 -3.94 7.34
C VAL A 54 1.94 -3.25 8.67
N ILE A 55 0.89 -3.71 9.35
CA ILE A 55 0.53 -3.24 10.69
C ILE A 55 1.74 -3.20 11.63
N TYR A 56 1.93 -2.09 12.35
CA TYR A 56 3.00 -1.98 13.35
C TYR A 56 2.49 -2.22 14.78
N LYS A 57 1.20 -1.97 15.05
CA LYS A 57 0.58 -2.17 16.36
C LYS A 57 -0.89 -2.57 16.21
N LYS A 58 -1.27 -3.67 16.84
CA LYS A 58 -2.68 -3.99 17.16
C LYS A 58 -2.97 -3.33 18.50
N SER A 59 -3.92 -2.39 18.51
CA SER A 59 -4.49 -1.82 19.73
C SER A 59 -5.92 -2.36 19.85
N TYR A 60 -6.52 -2.29 21.04
CA TYR A 60 -7.90 -2.73 21.28
C TYR A 60 -8.83 -2.33 20.11
N ASN A 61 -9.32 -3.33 19.37
CA ASN A 61 -10.16 -3.23 18.16
C ASN A 61 -9.71 -2.26 17.05
N SER A 62 -8.42 -1.91 16.98
CA SER A 62 -7.89 -1.05 15.92
C SER A 62 -6.52 -1.47 15.41
N TYR A 63 -6.39 -1.48 14.09
CA TYR A 63 -5.11 -1.62 13.42
C TYR A 63 -4.54 -0.23 13.12
N LYS A 64 -3.23 -0.08 13.30
CA LYS A 64 -2.54 1.20 13.10
C LYS A 64 -1.36 1.04 12.15
N TRP A 65 -1.19 2.03 11.29
CA TRP A 65 -0.09 2.14 10.31
C TRP A 65 0.55 3.54 10.40
N GLY A 66 1.86 3.58 10.15
CA GLY A 66 2.58 4.82 9.86
C GLY A 66 2.86 4.90 8.37
N VAL A 67 2.28 5.87 7.68
CA VAL A 67 2.49 6.09 6.24
C VAL A 67 3.48 7.25 6.09
N THR A 68 4.67 6.96 5.58
CA THR A 68 5.78 7.92 5.62
C THR A 68 5.58 9.04 4.62
N ALA A 69 5.55 10.29 5.09
CA ALA A 69 5.24 11.45 4.26
C ALA A 69 6.19 11.58 3.05
N ASN A 70 7.50 11.42 3.28
CA ASN A 70 8.50 11.46 2.20
C ASN A 70 8.27 10.39 1.13
N ARG A 71 7.69 9.22 1.48
CA ARG A 71 7.36 8.19 0.50
C ARG A 71 6.17 8.63 -0.35
N ILE A 72 5.16 9.25 0.25
CA ILE A 72 4.03 9.82 -0.50
C ILE A 72 4.52 10.92 -1.46
N ASP A 73 5.41 11.80 -1.00
CA ASP A 73 5.97 12.85 -1.86
C ASP A 73 6.77 12.27 -3.04
N GLU A 74 7.52 11.20 -2.82
CA GLU A 74 8.24 10.49 -3.88
C GLU A 74 7.31 9.83 -4.89
N LEU A 75 6.22 9.20 -4.42
CA LEU A 75 5.21 8.62 -5.29
C LEU A 75 4.48 9.68 -6.11
N LYS A 76 4.22 10.86 -5.53
CA LYS A 76 3.61 12.00 -6.24
C LYS A 76 4.51 12.57 -7.33
N ARG A 77 5.83 12.50 -7.16
CA ARG A 77 6.84 13.00 -8.12
C ARG A 77 7.28 11.97 -9.15
N SER A 78 6.82 10.71 -9.06
CA SER A 78 7.28 9.64 -9.94
C SER A 78 6.65 9.68 -11.33
N ASP A 79 5.61 10.51 -11.53
CA ASP A 79 4.74 10.53 -12.72
C ASP A 79 4.10 9.17 -13.06
N MET A 80 4.14 8.19 -12.14
CA MET A 80 3.51 6.87 -12.28
C MET A 80 2.19 6.83 -11.52
N LYS A 81 1.22 6.06 -12.02
CA LYS A 81 0.07 5.66 -11.19
C LYS A 81 0.60 4.95 -9.94
N TRP A 82 -0.03 5.15 -8.80
CA TRP A 82 0.36 4.46 -7.58
C TRP A 82 -0.80 4.21 -6.63
N VAL A 83 -0.64 3.21 -5.77
CA VAL A 83 -1.63 2.80 -4.77
C VAL A 83 -0.93 2.56 -3.43
N LEU A 84 -1.69 2.72 -2.35
CA LEU A 84 -1.30 2.37 -0.99
C LEU A 84 -2.04 1.12 -0.53
N VAL A 85 -1.29 0.14 -0.02
CA VAL A 85 -1.84 -1.11 0.54
C VAL A 85 -1.53 -1.19 2.02
N LEU A 86 -2.56 -1.26 2.86
CA LEU A 86 -2.42 -1.40 4.32
C LEU A 86 -2.77 -2.82 4.74
N LEU A 87 -1.76 -3.66 4.94
CA LEU A 87 -1.91 -5.07 5.30
C LEU A 87 -2.11 -5.23 6.82
N TYR A 88 -3.04 -6.10 7.21
CA TYR A 88 -3.24 -6.54 8.59
C TYR A 88 -3.45 -8.05 8.63
N GLU A 89 -2.92 -8.69 9.69
CA GLU A 89 -3.05 -10.14 10.01
C GLU A 89 -2.46 -11.13 8.99
N SER A 90 -2.60 -10.90 7.69
CA SER A 90 -2.09 -11.73 6.60
C SER A 90 -1.67 -10.91 5.38
N ALA A 91 -1.02 -11.56 4.40
CA ALA A 91 -0.71 -10.98 3.09
C ALA A 91 -1.94 -10.83 2.18
N SER A 92 -3.04 -11.50 2.52
CA SER A 92 -4.27 -11.56 1.72
C SER A 92 -5.40 -10.69 2.27
N THR A 93 -5.15 -9.92 3.33
CA THR A 93 -6.15 -9.08 4.00
C THR A 93 -5.60 -7.68 4.26
N GLY A 94 -6.36 -6.66 3.86
CA GLY A 94 -5.89 -5.29 3.97
C GLY A 94 -6.80 -4.26 3.34
N TYR A 95 -6.33 -3.02 3.30
CA TYR A 95 -7.03 -1.92 2.63
C TYR A 95 -6.28 -1.53 1.36
N PHE A 96 -7.03 -1.42 0.27
CA PHE A 96 -6.55 -0.85 -0.99
C PHE A 96 -6.99 0.61 -1.06
N ILE A 97 -6.03 1.51 -1.27
CA ILE A 97 -6.26 2.95 -1.23
C ILE A 97 -5.61 3.57 -2.47
N THR A 98 -6.40 4.27 -3.27
CA THR A 98 -5.91 4.94 -4.48
C THR A 98 -5.10 6.19 -4.12
N ALA A 99 -4.27 6.68 -5.06
CA ALA A 99 -3.60 7.97 -4.88
C ALA A 99 -4.58 9.12 -4.62
N GLU A 100 -5.76 9.10 -5.27
CA GLU A 100 -6.83 10.07 -5.07
C GLU A 100 -7.38 10.03 -3.64
N ASP A 101 -7.70 8.83 -3.14
CA ASP A 101 -8.17 8.66 -1.75
C ASP A 101 -7.11 9.11 -0.75
N VAL A 102 -5.84 8.77 -0.96
CA VAL A 102 -4.74 9.28 -0.11
C VAL A 102 -4.74 10.80 -0.10
N ASN A 103 -4.79 11.44 -1.28
CA ASN A 103 -4.83 12.90 -1.37
C ASN A 103 -6.04 13.50 -0.65
N ARG A 104 -7.19 12.83 -0.73
CA ARG A 104 -8.42 13.24 -0.03
C ARG A 104 -8.27 13.11 1.49
N TYR A 105 -7.66 12.04 2.00
CA TYR A 105 -7.39 11.91 3.44
C TYR A 105 -6.45 13.01 3.94
N LEU A 106 -5.43 13.35 3.14
CA LEU A 106 -4.46 14.39 3.48
C LEU A 106 -5.08 15.80 3.43
N SER A 107 -5.86 16.12 2.39
CA SER A 107 -6.48 17.45 2.25
C SER A 107 -7.53 17.73 3.32
N LEU A 108 -8.25 16.70 3.77
CA LEU A 108 -9.23 16.80 4.85
C LEU A 108 -8.62 16.63 6.25
N SER A 109 -7.29 16.55 6.36
CA SER A 109 -6.57 16.32 7.63
C SER A 109 -7.05 15.11 8.43
N ILE A 110 -7.58 14.07 7.75
CA ILE A 110 -8.05 12.84 8.39
C ILE A 110 -6.87 12.00 8.87
N TRP A 111 -5.75 12.03 8.15
CA TRP A 111 -4.50 11.40 8.56
C TRP A 111 -3.54 12.45 9.11
N PRO A 112 -3.47 12.65 10.43
CA PRO A 112 -2.57 13.64 11.01
C PRO A 112 -1.11 13.21 10.83
N LEU A 113 -0.24 14.18 10.55
CA LEU A 113 1.20 13.96 10.45
C LEU A 113 1.81 13.91 11.86
N GLY A 114 2.47 12.80 12.19
CA GLY A 114 3.22 12.65 13.43
C GLY A 114 4.56 13.38 13.39
N ARG A 115 5.14 13.64 14.57
CA ARG A 115 6.49 14.23 14.71
C ARG A 115 7.60 13.35 14.14
N ASP A 116 7.33 12.05 13.97
CA ASP A 116 8.22 11.07 13.36
C ASP A 116 8.18 11.06 11.82
N GLY A 117 7.41 11.97 11.20
CA GLY A 117 7.31 12.09 9.75
C GLY A 117 6.36 11.08 9.10
N ASP A 118 5.58 10.37 9.89
CA ASP A 118 4.57 9.41 9.42
C ASP A 118 3.15 9.97 9.63
N TYR A 119 2.33 9.91 8.59
CA TYR A 119 0.88 10.04 8.71
C TYR A 119 0.32 8.88 9.53
N LYS A 120 -0.50 9.20 10.54
CA LYS A 120 -1.11 8.22 11.44
C LYS A 120 -2.42 7.73 10.86
N VAL A 121 -2.43 6.46 10.46
CA VAL A 121 -3.59 5.79 9.88
C VAL A 121 -4.07 4.72 10.84
N ALA A 122 -5.39 4.63 11.00
CA ALA A 122 -6.04 3.59 11.78
C ALA A 122 -7.29 3.05 11.06
N THR A 123 -7.90 2.00 11.60
CA THR A 123 -9.24 1.59 11.15
C THR A 123 -10.33 2.57 11.62
N GLY A 124 -11.55 2.44 11.09
CA GLY A 124 -12.68 3.29 11.44
C GLY A 124 -12.72 4.60 10.64
N SER A 125 -12.90 5.75 11.31
CA SER A 125 -13.03 7.07 10.66
C SER A 125 -11.81 7.46 9.82
N TYR A 126 -10.63 6.95 10.16
CA TYR A 126 -9.39 7.15 9.41
C TYR A 126 -9.42 6.45 8.04
N LEU A 127 -10.33 5.51 7.79
CA LEU A 127 -10.51 4.82 6.50
C LEU A 127 -11.94 4.99 5.97
N GLN A 128 -12.56 6.14 6.25
CA GLN A 128 -13.97 6.37 5.92
C GLN A 128 -14.32 6.33 4.42
N PHE A 129 -13.36 6.52 3.52
CA PHE A 129 -13.55 6.38 2.07
C PHE A 129 -13.22 4.97 1.57
N ASN A 130 -12.51 4.15 2.36
CA ASN A 130 -12.10 2.79 2.02
C ASN A 130 -12.55 1.83 3.13
N LYS A 131 -13.85 1.83 3.43
CA LYS A 131 -14.40 1.11 4.61
C LYS A 131 -14.28 -0.41 4.54
N LYS A 132 -14.22 -0.96 3.33
CA LYS A 132 -14.20 -2.42 3.10
C LYS A 132 -12.78 -2.86 2.79
N PRO A 133 -12.13 -3.59 3.71
CA PRO A 133 -10.86 -4.24 3.38
C PRO A 133 -11.09 -5.39 2.39
N PHE A 134 -10.12 -5.64 1.52
CA PHE A 134 -10.10 -6.87 0.73
C PHE A 134 -9.86 -8.06 1.68
N GLN A 135 -10.56 -9.17 1.42
CA GLN A 135 -10.50 -10.39 2.22
C GLN A 135 -9.74 -11.53 1.52
N SER A 136 -9.29 -11.30 0.29
CA SER A 136 -8.45 -12.24 -0.45
C SER A 136 -7.44 -11.52 -1.34
N PHE A 137 -6.36 -12.22 -1.68
CA PHE A 137 -5.37 -11.70 -2.63
C PHE A 137 -5.98 -11.50 -4.03
N SER A 138 -6.97 -12.31 -4.42
CA SER A 138 -7.69 -12.16 -5.69
C SER A 138 -8.49 -10.86 -5.75
N GLU A 139 -9.21 -10.51 -4.68
CA GLU A 139 -9.92 -9.21 -4.57
C GLU A 139 -8.96 -8.02 -4.68
N PHE A 140 -7.79 -8.13 -4.03
CA PHE A 140 -6.74 -7.13 -4.14
C PHE A 140 -6.26 -6.99 -5.59
N LEU A 141 -5.94 -8.09 -6.28
CA LEU A 141 -5.48 -8.06 -7.67
C LEU A 141 -6.52 -7.46 -8.62
N ASN A 142 -7.80 -7.79 -8.44
CA ASN A 142 -8.88 -7.19 -9.23
C ASN A 142 -8.93 -5.66 -9.05
N SER A 143 -8.81 -5.19 -7.80
CA SER A 143 -8.79 -3.76 -7.48
C SER A 143 -7.57 -3.05 -8.10
N LEU A 144 -6.41 -3.70 -8.03
CA LEU A 144 -5.15 -3.21 -8.59
C LEU A 144 -5.23 -3.08 -10.12
N VAL A 145 -5.69 -4.13 -10.81
CA VAL A 145 -5.85 -4.14 -12.27
C VAL A 145 -6.79 -3.04 -12.72
N ASN A 146 -7.95 -2.89 -12.07
CA ASN A 146 -8.94 -1.88 -12.44
C ASN A 146 -8.46 -0.44 -12.19
N SER A 147 -7.57 -0.23 -11.23
CA SER A 147 -7.07 1.12 -10.89
C SER A 147 -5.84 1.52 -11.69
N CYS A 148 -5.01 0.54 -12.09
CA CYS A 148 -3.72 0.80 -12.70
C CYS A 148 -3.64 0.49 -14.21
N LYS A 149 -4.56 -0.30 -14.79
CA LYS A 149 -4.75 -0.32 -16.26
C LYS A 149 -5.34 1.00 -16.72
#